data_AF-A0A4Q5TLZ4-F1
#
_entry.id   AF-A0A4Q5TLZ4-F1
#
_cell.length_a   1.000
_cell.length_b   1.000
_cell.length_c   1.000
_cell.angle_alpha   90.00
_cell.angle_beta   90.00
_cell.angle_gamma   90.00
#
_symmetry.space_group_name_H-M   'P 1'
#
loop_
_entity.id
_entity.type
_entity.pdbx_description
1 polymer ?
#
loop_
_entity_poly.entity_id
_entity_poly.type
_entity_poly.pdbx_seq_one_letter_code
_entity_poly.pdbx_strand_id
1 'polypeptide(L)' 'MIIQLADGFNGSTMNFDSFPLQIDGDCVKLRCSDDGKHYLIKWTTKKDYDQAIINALGETK' A
#
# COMPACT_ATOMS: atom_id res chain seq x y z
N MET A 1 8.65 -5.78 -2.23
CA MET A 1 7.43 -6.25 -2.92
C MET A 1 6.54 -5.05 -3.12
N ILE A 2 5.75 -5.03 -4.19
CA ILE A 2 4.77 -3.97 -4.42
C ILE A 2 3.40 -4.50 -4.02
N ILE A 3 2.62 -3.70 -3.31
CA ILE A 3 1.22 -3.98 -3.03
C ILE A 3 0.33 -2.96 -3.73
N GLN A 4 -0.85 -3.43 -4.16
CA GLN A 4 -1.84 -2.59 -4.81
C GLN A 4 -2.94 -2.22 -3.82
N LEU A 5 -3.18 -0.93 -3.67
CA LEU A 5 -4.22 -0.38 -2.80
C LEU A 5 -5.00 0.70 -3.55
N ALA A 6 -6.26 0.92 -3.16
CA ALA A 6 -7.04 2.04 -3.68
C ALA A 6 -6.32 3.37 -3.39
N ASP A 7 -6.38 4.32 -4.32
CA ASP A 7 -5.78 5.65 -4.22
C ASP A 7 -6.42 6.50 -3.10
N GLY A 8 -7.68 6.19 -2.75
CA GLY A 8 -8.47 6.90 -1.75
C GLY A 8 -9.15 8.17 -2.29
N PHE A 9 -9.10 8.40 -3.61
CA PHE A 9 -9.74 9.53 -4.25
C PHE A 9 -10.89 9.09 -5.16
N ASN A 10 -10.61 8.23 -6.15
CA ASN A 10 -11.63 7.76 -7.09
C ASN A 10 -11.79 6.22 -7.11
N GLY A 11 -11.05 5.50 -6.26
CA GLY A 11 -11.10 4.04 -6.20
C GLY A 11 -10.19 3.36 -7.22
N SER A 12 -9.40 4.12 -7.99
CA SER A 12 -8.32 3.56 -8.81
C SER A 12 -7.28 2.92 -7.91
N THR A 13 -6.60 1.89 -8.41
CA THR A 13 -5.54 1.21 -7.68
C THR A 13 -4.19 1.87 -7.97
N MET A 14 -3.35 2.00 -6.95
CA MET A 14 -1.97 2.48 -7.05
C MET A 14 -1.01 1.51 -6.39
N ASN A 15 0.24 1.57 -6.83
CA ASN A 15 1.32 0.74 -6.31
C ASN A 15 1.97 1.41 -5.11
N PHE A 16 2.15 0.64 -4.04
CA PHE A 16 2.81 1.08 -2.81
C PHE A 16 3.88 0.08 -2.39
N ASP A 17 4.93 0.61 -1.75
CA ASP A 17 5.99 -0.21 -1.21
C ASP A 17 5.43 -1.04 -0.05
N SER A 18 5.66 -2.35 -0.08
CA SER A 18 5.23 -3.23 1.01
C SER A 18 5.96 -2.97 2.33
N PHE A 19 7.00 -2.12 2.33
CA PHE A 19 7.73 -1.74 3.53
C PHE A 19 7.16 -0.44 4.09
N PRO A 20 6.46 -0.49 5.23
CA PRO A 20 5.84 0.70 5.78
C PRO A 20 6.88 1.70 6.28
N LEU A 21 6.63 2.97 6.01
CA LEU A 21 7.43 4.08 6.54
C LEU A 21 7.17 4.28 8.04
N GLN A 22 5.95 3.99 8.49
CA GLN A 22 5.51 4.13 9.87
C GLN A 22 4.30 3.24 10.12
N ILE A 23 4.20 2.72 11.35
CA ILE A 23 2.99 2.06 11.87
C ILE A 23 2.60 2.81 13.14
N ASP A 24 1.34 3.22 13.22
CA ASP A 24 0.76 3.92 14.36
C ASP A 24 -0.58 3.27 14.72
N GLY A 25 -0.55 2.38 15.72
CA GLY A 25 -1.69 1.54 16.07
C GLY A 25 -2.19 0.73 14.87
N ASP A 26 -3.45 0.95 14.50
CA ASP A 26 -4.12 0.30 13.37
C ASP A 26 -3.94 1.04 12.03
N CYS A 27 -3.07 2.05 11.98
CA CYS A 27 -2.78 2.81 10.77
C CYS A 27 -1.35 2.51 10.28
N VAL A 28 -1.21 2.34 8.97
CA VAL A 28 0.06 2.06 8.30
C VAL A 28 0.33 3.15 7.26
N LYS A 29 1.52 3.72 7.29
CA LYS A 29 1.99 4.73 6.34
C LYS A 29 2.86 4.08 5.27
N LEU A 30 2.47 4.23 4.01
CA LEU A 30 3.13 3.62 2.86
C LEU A 30 3.61 4.67 1.87
N ARG A 31 4.73 4.40 1.22
CA ARG A 31 5.24 5.20 0.11
C ARG A 31 4.70 4.65 -1.21
N CYS A 32 4.36 5.54 -2.15
CA CYS A 32 4.02 5.14 -3.50
C CYS A 32 5.27 4.64 -4.25
N SER A 33 5.13 3.49 -4.93
CA SER A 33 6.21 2.86 -5.71
C SER A 33 6.21 3.30 -7.17
N ASP A 34 5.19 4.02 -7.64
CA ASP A 34 5.14 4.54 -9.02
C ASP A 34 6.30 5.51 -9.25
N ASP A 35 6.97 5.37 -10.40
CA ASP A 35 8.07 6.25 -10.78
C ASP A 35 7.64 7.72 -10.84
N GLY A 36 8.50 8.60 -10.36
CA GLY A 36 8.20 10.02 -10.22
C GLY A 36 7.17 10.39 -9.14
N LYS A 37 6.55 9.41 -8.45
CA LYS A 37 5.53 9.65 -7.41
C LYS A 37 5.96 9.27 -6.00
N HIS A 38 7.25 9.05 -5.75
CA HIS A 38 7.77 8.67 -4.43
C HIS A 38 7.48 9.68 -3.30
N TYR A 39 7.10 10.91 -3.64
CA TYR A 39 6.64 11.92 -2.69
C TYR A 39 5.23 11.65 -2.17
N LEU A 40 4.43 10.82 -2.86
CA LEU A 40 3.10 10.45 -2.44
C LEU A 40 3.15 9.43 -1.31
N ILE A 41 2.35 9.71 -0.29
CA ILE A 41 2.27 8.91 0.91
C ILE A 41 0.80 8.60 1.18
N LYS A 42 0.52 7.34 1.52
CA LYS A 42 -0.82 6.89 1.88
C LYS A 42 -0.83 6.41 3.32
N TRP A 43 -1.84 6.84 4.06
CA TRP A 43 -2.26 6.17 5.28
C TRP A 43 -3.36 5.18 4.95
N THR A 44 -3.24 3.96 5.46
CA THR A 44 -4.23 2.89 5.30
C THR A 44 -4.42 2.15 6.61
N THR A 45 -5.49 1.38 6.73
CA THR A 45 -5.69 0.55 7.90
C THR A 45 -4.76 -0.66 7.85
N LYS A 46 -4.36 -1.16 9.01
CA LYS A 46 -3.56 -2.39 9.13
C LYS A 46 -4.26 -3.57 8.47
N LYS A 47 -5.59 -3.63 8.57
CA LYS A 47 -6.43 -4.65 7.92
C LYS A 47 -6.28 -4.62 6.39
N ASP A 48 -6.40 -3.45 5.77
CA ASP A 48 -6.31 -3.31 4.32
C ASP A 48 -4.88 -3.60 3.84
N TYR A 49 -3.88 -3.15 4.59
CA TYR A 49 -2.48 -3.46 4.34
C TYR A 49 -2.21 -4.97 4.38
N ASP A 50 -2.63 -5.66 5.45
CA ASP A 50 -2.41 -7.11 5.61
C ASP A 50 -3.12 -7.89 4.50
N GLN A 51 -4.34 -7.48 4.11
CA GLN A 51 -5.05 -8.08 2.98
C GLN A 51 -4.31 -7.87 1.65
N ALA A 52 -3.76 -6.68 1.40
CA ALA A 52 -3.00 -6.40 0.19
C ALA A 52 -1.68 -7.19 0.12
N ILE A 53 -1.02 -7.41 1.26
CA ILE A 53 0.15 -8.30 1.37
C ILE A 53 -0.24 -9.74 1.02
N ILE A 54 -1.34 -10.25 1.57
CA ILE A 54 -1.84 -11.61 1.27
C ILE A 54 -2.15 -11.76 -0.22
N ASN A 55 -2.82 -10.78 -0.82
CA ASN A 55 -3.15 -10.81 -2.24
C ASN A 55 -1.88 -10.85 -3.11
N ALA A 56 -0.89 -9.99 -2.83
CA ALA A 56 0.37 -9.97 -3.57
C ALA A 56 1.16 -11.29 -3.45
N LEU A 57 1.13 -11.95 -2.29
CA LEU A 57 1.74 -13.26 -2.09
C LEU A 57 0.95 -14.38 -2.79
N GLY A 58 -0.37 -14.26 -2.88
CA GLY A 58 -1.25 -15.21 -3.58
C GLY A 58 -1.13 -15.17 -5.10
N GLU A 59 -0.78 -14.02 -5.67
CA GLU A 59 -0.53 -13.83 -7.10
C GLU A 59 0.81 -14.42 -7.58
N THR A 60 1.68 -14.88 -6.68
CA THR A 60 2.99 -15.45 -7.03
C THR A 60 2.91 -16.97 -7.38
N LYS A 61 1.79 -17.45 -7.93
CA LYS A 61 1.59 -18.85 -8.35
C LYS A 61 1.40 -19.00 -9.85
#